data_AF-A0A225ADX8-F1
#
_entry.id   AF-A0A225ADX8-F1
#
_cell.length_a   1.000
_cell.length_b   1.000
_cell.length_c   1.000
_cell.angle_alpha   90.00
_cell.angle_beta   90.00
_cell.angle_gamma   90.00
#
_symmetry.space_group_name_H-M   'P 1'
#
loop_
_entity.id
_entity.type
_entity.pdbx_description
1 polymer ?
#
loop_
_entity_poly.entity_id
_entity_poly.type
_entity_poly.pdbx_seq_one_letter_code
_entity_poly.pdbx_strand_id
1 'polypeptide(L)'
;MPVGTCEDSAVVILVAQTDRDTAHPPTEYSIPPAIKTAYKPFWWNTQYSISNQTAQDEFWDAIHWSHGMITRDKKWAESQNWPDTMDLPSDHSKGVWLLEAYHEIHCLQILREVTKTGLGGQPSTIEKHVGHCLNTILQVIICHADSTPLRVTGMAVERNGQLRQCKDWEALRSYASEYSACYTPLVEGNTAADHFGNCDNGDGIVAMVSQPKPDK
;
A
#
# COMPACT_ATOMS: atom_id res chain seq x y z
N MET A 1 4.65 -2.27 -56.46
CA MET A 1 3.44 -1.85 -55.74
C MET A 1 3.89 -0.99 -54.57
N PRO A 2 3.30 0.19 -54.36
CA PRO A 2 3.98 1.30 -53.71
C PRO A 2 4.06 1.14 -52.19
N VAL A 3 5.20 1.56 -51.65
CA VAL A 3 5.50 1.71 -50.23
C VAL A 3 4.76 2.96 -49.75
N GLY A 4 3.79 2.81 -48.85
CA GLY A 4 3.07 3.92 -48.25
C GLY A 4 3.93 4.62 -47.21
N THR A 5 4.24 5.88 -47.45
CA THR A 5 4.87 6.81 -46.50
C THR A 5 3.83 7.26 -45.47
N CYS A 6 4.08 7.07 -44.17
CA CYS A 6 3.33 7.76 -43.14
C CYS A 6 3.78 9.23 -43.14
N GLU A 7 2.88 10.12 -43.56
CA GLU A 7 3.09 11.57 -43.54
C GLU A 7 3.16 12.10 -42.10
N ASP A 8 4.09 13.03 -41.89
CA ASP A 8 4.30 13.80 -40.67
C ASP A 8 3.00 14.51 -40.22
N SER A 9 2.32 13.94 -39.24
CA SER A 9 1.39 14.70 -38.41
C SER A 9 2.18 15.23 -37.22
N ALA A 10 2.59 16.49 -37.31
CA ALA A 10 3.14 17.23 -36.18
C ALA A 10 2.12 17.24 -35.04
N VAL A 11 2.30 16.36 -34.06
CA VAL A 11 1.56 16.38 -32.81
C VAL A 11 2.01 17.63 -32.05
N VAL A 12 1.14 18.64 -32.03
CA VAL A 12 1.27 19.78 -31.13
C VAL A 12 1.10 19.22 -29.72
N ILE A 13 2.22 18.97 -29.03
CA ILE A 13 2.22 18.69 -27.60
C ILE A 13 1.80 20.00 -26.91
N LEU A 14 0.50 20.13 -26.66
CA LEU A 14 0.00 21.02 -25.62
C LEU A 14 0.54 20.46 -24.31
N VAL A 15 1.66 21.01 -23.86
CA VAL A 15 2.07 20.87 -22.46
C VAL A 15 0.93 21.48 -21.65
N ALA A 16 0.06 20.63 -21.13
CA ALA A 16 -0.84 21.02 -20.06
C ALA A 16 0.05 21.58 -18.97
N GLN A 17 0.02 22.89 -18.77
CA GLN A 17 0.58 23.52 -17.60
C GLN A 17 -0.07 22.80 -16.42
N THR A 18 0.73 22.00 -15.71
CA THR A 18 0.34 21.51 -14.40
C THR A 18 0.36 22.72 -13.50
N ASP A 19 -0.76 23.46 -13.49
CA ASP A 19 -1.15 24.18 -12.30
C ASP A 19 -1.05 23.17 -11.18
N ARG A 20 -0.04 23.34 -10.32
CA ARG A 20 -0.03 22.65 -9.04
C ARG A 20 -1.23 23.23 -8.32
N ASP A 21 -2.36 22.56 -8.45
CA ASP A 21 -3.52 22.79 -7.61
C ASP A 21 -3.00 22.73 -6.18
N THR A 22 -2.84 23.91 -5.57
CA THR A 22 -2.73 24.08 -4.12
C THR A 22 -4.12 23.85 -3.53
N ALA A 23 -4.77 22.76 -3.93
CA ALA A 23 -6.02 22.32 -3.35
C ALA A 23 -5.70 21.95 -1.91
N HIS A 24 -6.32 22.66 -0.98
CA HIS A 24 -6.32 22.22 0.41
C HIS A 24 -6.94 20.82 0.44
N PRO A 25 -6.37 19.88 1.20
CA PRO A 25 -6.95 18.55 1.28
C PRO A 25 -8.40 18.64 1.77
N PRO A 26 -9.27 17.70 1.37
CA PRO A 26 -10.65 17.65 1.84
C PRO A 26 -10.70 17.70 3.37
N THR A 27 -11.74 18.30 3.94
CA THR A 27 -11.90 18.41 5.40
C THR A 27 -12.01 17.05 6.10
N GLU A 28 -12.40 16.02 5.36
CA GLU A 28 -12.49 14.62 5.79
C GLU A 28 -11.13 13.90 5.75
N TYR A 29 -10.12 14.50 5.13
CA TYR A 29 -8.77 13.96 5.10
C TYR A 29 -8.01 14.37 6.36
N SER A 30 -7.62 13.38 7.15
CA SER A 30 -6.78 13.57 8.32
C SER A 30 -5.38 13.99 7.88
N ILE A 31 -4.96 15.18 8.28
CA ILE A 31 -3.65 15.73 7.91
C ILE A 31 -2.58 14.94 8.69
N PRO A 32 -1.77 14.10 8.02
CA PRO A 32 -0.82 13.25 8.71
C PRO A 32 0.36 14.07 9.25
N PRO A 33 1.04 13.63 10.33
CA PRO A 33 2.29 14.23 10.76
C PRO A 33 3.32 14.26 9.63
N ALA A 34 4.02 15.39 9.50
CA ALA A 34 5.09 15.53 8.52
C ALA A 34 6.31 14.66 8.90
N ILE A 35 6.56 13.62 8.10
CA ILE A 35 7.72 12.74 8.23
C ILE A 35 8.72 13.04 7.11
N LYS A 36 10.02 12.99 7.42
CA LYS A 36 11.07 13.22 6.41
C LYS A 36 11.09 12.11 5.37
N THR A 37 11.13 12.49 4.10
CA THR A 37 11.36 11.55 3.00
C THR A 37 12.79 11.01 3.04
N ALA A 38 12.92 9.70 2.86
CA ALA A 38 14.20 9.02 2.71
C ALA A 38 14.10 8.00 1.56
N TYR A 39 15.15 7.89 0.75
CA TYR A 39 15.23 6.92 -0.34
C TYR A 39 15.89 5.64 0.16
N LYS A 40 15.25 4.50 -0.07
CA LYS A 40 15.75 3.19 0.36
C LYS A 40 15.66 2.19 -0.79
N PRO A 41 16.69 1.36 -1.02
CA PRO A 41 16.62 0.28 -1.99
C PRO A 41 15.71 -0.83 -1.48
N PHE A 42 15.09 -1.54 -2.42
CA PHE A 42 14.41 -2.81 -2.14
C PHE A 42 15.39 -3.96 -2.34
N TRP A 43 15.29 -4.96 -1.47
CA TRP A 43 16.11 -6.16 -1.52
C TRP A 43 15.25 -7.39 -1.72
N TRP A 44 15.69 -8.25 -2.63
CA TRP A 44 15.03 -9.53 -2.90
C TRP A 44 14.98 -10.43 -1.66
N ASN A 45 16.09 -10.49 -0.91
CA ASN A 45 16.18 -11.21 0.35
C ASN A 45 16.56 -10.23 1.47
N THR A 46 15.85 -10.32 2.59
CA THR A 46 16.23 -9.69 3.85
C THR A 46 16.20 -10.74 4.96
N GLN A 47 16.54 -10.34 6.18
CA GLN A 47 16.35 -11.17 7.37
C GLN A 47 14.91 -11.67 7.57
N TYR A 48 13.90 -10.98 7.01
CA TYR A 48 12.49 -11.35 7.10
C TYR A 48 12.07 -12.44 6.10
N SER A 49 12.95 -12.83 5.17
CA SER A 49 12.69 -13.85 4.15
C SER A 49 13.81 -14.90 4.03
N ILE A 50 14.68 -15.03 5.05
CA ILE A 50 15.71 -16.08 5.06
C ILE A 50 15.09 -17.47 5.16
N SER A 51 15.79 -18.48 4.63
CA SER A 51 15.29 -19.86 4.61
C SER A 51 15.30 -20.56 5.96
N ASN A 52 16.08 -20.06 6.93
CA ASN A 52 16.07 -20.57 8.29
C ASN A 52 14.85 -19.99 9.03
N GLN A 53 13.80 -20.78 9.19
CA GLN A 53 12.53 -20.31 9.75
C GLN A 53 12.64 -19.85 11.20
N THR A 54 13.41 -20.55 12.04
CA THR A 54 13.60 -20.13 13.43
C THR A 54 14.26 -18.76 13.51
N ALA A 55 15.32 -18.53 12.73
CA ALA A 55 15.96 -17.23 12.69
C ALA A 55 15.04 -16.17 12.07
N GLN A 56 14.24 -16.53 11.07
CA GLN A 56 13.26 -15.62 10.48
C GLN A 56 12.17 -15.21 11.49
N ASP A 57 11.68 -16.16 12.28
CA ASP A 57 10.70 -15.94 13.35
C ASP A 57 11.19 -14.90 14.34
N GLU A 58 12.45 -14.98 14.78
CA GLU A 58 13.05 -13.99 15.70
C GLU A 58 12.93 -12.55 15.17
N PHE A 59 13.11 -12.33 13.86
CA PHE A 59 12.96 -11.01 13.27
C PHE A 59 11.51 -10.56 13.20
N TRP A 60 10.58 -11.46 12.87
CA TRP A 60 9.15 -11.13 12.81
C TRP A 60 8.54 -10.90 14.20
N ASP A 61 8.95 -11.68 15.19
CA ASP A 61 8.50 -11.58 16.58
C ASP A 61 9.01 -10.30 17.25
N ALA A 62 10.16 -9.79 16.80
CA ALA A 62 10.70 -8.50 17.24
C ALA A 62 9.93 -7.29 16.68
N ILE A 63 9.01 -7.46 15.73
CA ILE A 63 8.19 -6.37 15.21
C ILE A 63 7.04 -6.08 16.17
N HIS A 64 7.11 -4.93 16.84
CA HIS A 64 6.07 -4.44 17.72
C HIS A 64 5.15 -3.45 17.00
N TRP A 65 4.06 -3.96 16.41
CA TRP A 65 3.08 -3.11 15.74
C TRP A 65 2.46 -2.05 16.68
N SER A 66 2.33 -2.36 17.98
CA SER A 66 1.78 -1.45 18.99
C SER A 66 2.64 -0.22 19.25
N HIS A 67 3.89 -0.19 18.76
CA HIS A 67 4.74 1.01 18.79
C HIS A 67 4.11 2.19 18.01
N GLY A 68 3.21 1.90 17.05
CA GLY A 68 2.44 2.91 16.34
C GLY A 68 1.26 3.50 17.11
N MET A 69 0.98 3.04 18.33
CA MET A 69 -0.04 3.63 19.19
C MET A 69 0.48 4.93 19.77
N ILE A 70 -0.10 6.04 19.35
CA ILE A 70 0.32 7.38 19.72
C ILE A 70 -0.77 8.12 20.48
N THR A 71 -0.37 9.17 21.20
CA THR A 71 -1.30 10.07 21.89
C THR A 71 -1.00 11.53 21.56
N ARG A 72 -2.06 12.34 21.46
CA ARG A 72 -2.03 13.78 21.16
C ARG A 72 -3.20 14.50 21.84
N ASP A 73 -3.04 15.79 22.09
CA ASP A 73 -4.11 16.65 22.59
C ASP A 73 -5.28 16.66 21.60
N LYS A 74 -6.50 16.42 22.10
CA LYS A 74 -7.69 16.30 21.25
C LYS A 74 -7.98 17.57 20.45
N LYS A 75 -7.90 18.74 21.10
CA LYS A 75 -8.10 20.04 20.43
C LYS A 75 -7.12 20.28 19.29
N TRP A 76 -5.87 19.85 19.46
CA TRP A 76 -4.88 19.97 18.39
C TRP A 76 -5.18 18.97 17.28
N ALA A 77 -5.52 17.72 17.61
CA ALA A 77 -5.86 16.68 16.63
C ALA A 77 -7.09 17.08 15.78
N GLU A 78 -8.11 17.67 16.40
CA GLU A 78 -9.28 18.25 15.71
C GLU A 78 -8.86 19.32 14.69
N SER A 79 -7.91 20.20 15.04
CA SER A 79 -7.39 21.20 14.11
C SER A 79 -6.62 20.62 12.91
N GLN A 80 -6.28 19.33 12.97
CA GLN A 80 -5.63 18.57 11.89
C GLN A 80 -6.61 17.62 11.16
N ASN A 81 -7.92 17.75 11.39
CA ASN A 81 -8.95 16.85 10.87
C ASN A 81 -8.74 15.37 11.27
N TRP A 82 -8.10 15.10 12.41
CA TRP A 82 -7.98 13.73 12.90
C TRP A 82 -9.33 13.24 13.39
N PRO A 83 -9.67 11.95 13.17
CA PRO A 83 -10.94 11.42 13.65
C PRO A 83 -10.98 11.44 15.18
N ASP A 84 -12.18 11.65 15.74
CA ASP A 84 -12.41 11.41 17.16
C ASP A 84 -12.09 9.95 17.51
N THR A 85 -11.62 9.73 18.73
CA THR A 85 -11.05 8.46 19.18
C THR A 85 -11.21 8.29 20.69
N MET A 86 -10.85 7.11 21.20
CA MET A 86 -10.86 6.87 22.65
C MET A 86 -9.87 7.76 23.43
N ASP A 87 -10.23 8.02 24.68
CA ASP A 87 -9.41 8.78 25.62
C ASP A 87 -8.18 7.99 26.05
N LEU A 88 -7.08 8.70 26.32
CA LEU A 88 -5.99 8.15 27.10
C LEU A 88 -6.46 8.01 28.57
N PRO A 89 -6.43 6.80 29.19
CA PRO A 89 -7.00 6.60 30.52
C PRO A 89 -6.38 7.45 31.64
N SER A 90 -5.13 7.86 31.48
CA SER A 90 -4.41 8.70 32.44
C SER A 90 -4.61 10.21 32.22
N ASP A 91 -5.13 10.64 31.06
CA ASP A 91 -5.31 12.05 30.68
C ASP A 91 -6.38 12.19 29.60
N HIS A 92 -7.61 12.48 30.02
CA HIS A 92 -8.78 12.62 29.14
C HIS A 92 -8.71 13.82 28.17
N SER A 93 -7.74 14.73 28.34
CA SER A 93 -7.50 15.80 27.36
C SER A 93 -6.83 15.29 26.08
N LYS A 94 -6.33 14.05 26.10
CA LYS A 94 -5.64 13.40 24.99
C LYS A 94 -6.43 12.21 24.44
N GLY A 95 -6.30 12.01 23.14
CA GLY A 95 -6.80 10.83 22.45
C GLY A 95 -5.69 9.82 22.18
N VAL A 96 -6.09 8.61 21.76
CA VAL A 96 -5.20 7.53 21.32
C VAL A 96 -5.50 7.18 19.87
N TRP A 97 -4.49 7.17 19.00
CA TRP A 97 -4.61 6.77 17.59
C TRP A 97 -3.56 5.72 17.25
N LEU A 98 -3.82 4.92 16.23
CA LEU A 98 -2.82 4.04 15.63
C LEU A 98 -2.35 4.64 14.29
N LEU A 99 -1.06 4.65 14.01
CA LEU A 99 -0.55 5.04 12.69
C LEU A 99 -0.79 3.94 11.66
N GLU A 100 -1.23 4.29 10.44
CA GLU A 100 -1.60 3.33 9.39
C GLU A 100 -0.52 2.29 9.09
N ALA A 101 0.74 2.70 8.89
CA ALA A 101 1.82 1.75 8.58
C ALA A 101 1.96 0.65 9.65
N TYR A 102 1.71 0.99 10.92
CA TYR A 102 1.74 0.01 12.01
C TYR A 102 0.51 -0.90 12.02
N HIS A 103 -0.65 -0.39 11.61
CA HIS A 103 -1.83 -1.22 11.37
C HIS A 103 -1.61 -2.20 10.19
N GLU A 104 -1.01 -1.75 9.10
CA GLU A 104 -0.65 -2.61 7.95
C GLU A 104 0.34 -3.71 8.37
N ILE A 105 1.34 -3.38 9.19
CA ILE A 105 2.27 -4.35 9.79
C ILE A 105 1.53 -5.37 10.65
N HIS A 106 0.58 -4.93 11.49
CA HIS A 106 -0.23 -5.84 12.31
C HIS A 106 -1.00 -6.84 11.44
N CYS A 107 -1.66 -6.37 10.38
CA CYS A 107 -2.34 -7.24 9.42
C CYS A 107 -1.36 -8.21 8.74
N LEU A 108 -0.16 -7.75 8.36
CA LEU A 108 0.85 -8.58 7.73
C LEU A 108 1.38 -9.68 8.66
N GLN A 109 1.56 -9.39 9.95
CA GLN A 109 1.92 -10.39 10.96
C GLN A 109 0.83 -11.47 11.10
N ILE A 110 -0.45 -11.10 11.08
CA ILE A 110 -1.57 -12.05 11.09
C ILE A 110 -1.54 -12.94 9.83
N LEU A 111 -1.35 -12.35 8.64
CA LEU A 111 -1.26 -13.11 7.40
C LEU A 111 -0.11 -14.11 7.41
N ARG A 112 1.04 -13.72 7.96
CA ARG A 112 2.17 -14.62 8.16
C ARG A 112 1.80 -15.81 9.04
N GLU A 113 1.20 -15.55 10.19
CA GLU A 113 0.86 -16.60 11.16
C GLU A 113 -0.16 -17.61 10.59
N VAL A 114 -1.21 -17.10 9.93
CA VAL A 114 -2.21 -17.95 9.27
C VAL A 114 -1.58 -18.79 8.17
N THR A 115 -0.70 -18.20 7.35
CA THR A 115 0.02 -18.95 6.31
C THR A 115 0.89 -20.04 6.92
N LYS A 116 1.69 -19.71 7.94
CA LYS A 116 2.60 -20.64 8.60
C LYS A 116 1.86 -21.83 9.21
N THR A 117 0.75 -21.56 9.89
CA THR A 117 -0.11 -22.60 10.47
C THR A 117 -0.77 -23.44 9.37
N GLY A 118 -1.31 -22.80 8.33
CA GLY A 118 -1.99 -23.47 7.22
C GLY A 118 -1.09 -24.38 6.39
N LEU A 119 0.21 -24.07 6.25
CA LEU A 119 1.20 -24.91 5.57
C LEU A 119 1.77 -26.03 6.44
N GLY A 120 1.31 -26.19 7.69
CA GLY A 120 1.77 -27.24 8.59
C GLY A 120 3.23 -27.10 9.04
N GLY A 121 3.81 -25.90 8.91
CA GLY A 121 5.19 -25.61 9.32
C GLY A 121 6.29 -26.37 8.56
N GLN A 122 5.97 -27.00 7.42
CA GLN A 122 6.95 -27.75 6.63
C GLN A 122 7.60 -26.90 5.53
N PRO A 123 8.96 -26.82 5.50
CA PRO A 123 9.72 -26.19 4.43
C PRO A 123 9.26 -26.61 3.03
N SER A 124 8.62 -25.70 2.31
CA SER A 124 8.20 -25.90 0.92
C SER A 124 8.66 -24.77 0.00
N THR A 125 8.65 -25.02 -1.32
CA THR A 125 8.87 -23.96 -2.33
C THR A 125 7.82 -22.86 -2.21
N ILE A 126 6.58 -23.24 -1.89
CA ILE A 126 5.47 -22.32 -1.65
C ILE A 126 5.75 -21.45 -0.43
N GLU A 127 6.19 -22.04 0.68
CA GLU A 127 6.51 -21.28 1.90
C GLU A 127 7.63 -20.26 1.67
N LYS A 128 8.68 -20.63 0.92
CA LYS A 128 9.75 -19.69 0.54
C LYS A 128 9.20 -18.53 -0.31
N HIS A 129 8.33 -18.83 -1.27
CA HIS A 129 7.71 -17.82 -2.11
C HIS A 129 6.82 -16.88 -1.27
N VAL A 130 5.99 -17.43 -0.37
CA VAL A 130 5.17 -16.62 0.54
C VAL A 130 6.04 -15.77 1.46
N GLY A 131 7.11 -16.31 2.04
CA GLY A 131 8.04 -15.54 2.87
C GLY A 131 8.66 -14.35 2.13
N HIS A 132 9.06 -14.57 0.87
CA HIS A 132 9.53 -13.48 0.01
C HIS A 132 8.44 -12.44 -0.30
N CYS A 133 7.20 -12.87 -0.59
CA CYS A 133 6.07 -11.97 -0.81
C CYS A 133 5.76 -11.12 0.42
N LEU A 134 5.71 -11.73 1.61
CA LEU A 134 5.48 -11.02 2.88
C LEU A 134 6.59 -10.01 3.17
N ASN A 135 7.85 -10.37 2.94
CA ASN A 135 8.99 -9.44 3.03
C ASN A 135 8.86 -8.27 2.04
N THR A 136 8.42 -8.53 0.82
CA THR A 136 8.22 -7.47 -0.19
C THR A 136 7.14 -6.48 0.27
N ILE A 137 6.02 -6.99 0.78
CA ILE A 137 4.93 -6.15 1.33
C ILE A 137 5.44 -5.35 2.54
N LEU A 138 6.20 -5.96 3.45
CA LEU A 138 6.80 -5.26 4.58
C LEU A 138 7.69 -4.09 4.11
N GLN A 139 8.51 -4.30 3.07
CA GLN A 139 9.33 -3.24 2.49
C GLN A 139 8.48 -2.12 1.87
N VAL A 140 7.35 -2.43 1.23
CA VAL A 140 6.40 -1.43 0.73
C VAL A 140 5.83 -0.59 1.87
N ILE A 141 5.37 -1.23 2.95
CA ILE A 141 4.83 -0.54 4.13
C ILE A 141 5.90 0.39 4.74
N ILE A 142 7.13 -0.09 4.90
CA ILE A 142 8.25 0.71 5.42
C ILE A 142 8.62 1.87 4.47
N CYS A 143 8.51 1.67 3.16
CA CYS A 143 8.81 2.70 2.17
C CYS A 143 7.75 3.79 2.12
N HIS A 144 6.47 3.42 2.23
CA HIS A 144 5.36 4.37 2.28
C HIS A 144 5.28 5.09 3.63
N ALA A 145 5.53 4.36 4.73
CA ALA A 145 5.50 4.84 6.10
C ALA A 145 4.29 5.76 6.38
N ASP A 146 3.09 5.31 5.97
CA ASP A 146 1.85 6.09 6.10
C ASP A 146 1.61 6.45 7.58
N SER A 147 1.73 7.74 7.87
CA SER A 147 1.57 8.33 9.21
C SER A 147 0.15 8.83 9.47
N THR A 148 -0.82 8.47 8.62
CA THR A 148 -2.23 8.81 8.84
C THR A 148 -2.74 8.21 10.16
N PRO A 149 -3.35 9.01 11.04
CA PRO A 149 -3.83 8.57 12.36
C PRO A 149 -5.19 7.91 12.25
N LEU A 150 -5.30 6.67 12.74
CA LEU A 150 -6.52 5.88 12.71
C LEU A 150 -7.29 6.00 14.01
N ARG A 151 -8.61 6.05 13.88
CA ARG A 151 -9.52 5.96 15.01
C ARG A 151 -9.34 4.63 15.73
N VAL A 152 -9.26 4.68 17.05
CA VAL A 152 -9.27 3.51 17.92
C VAL A 152 -10.49 3.59 18.82
N THR A 153 -11.32 2.55 18.78
CA THR A 153 -12.50 2.43 19.66
C THR A 153 -12.34 1.16 20.49
N GLY A 154 -11.98 1.32 21.77
CA GLY A 154 -11.72 0.18 22.66
C GLY A 154 -10.52 -0.65 22.18
N MET A 155 -10.78 -1.86 21.66
CA MET A 155 -9.75 -2.75 21.10
C MET A 155 -9.76 -2.80 19.56
N ALA A 156 -10.63 -2.02 18.91
CA ALA A 156 -10.78 -2.03 17.46
C ALA A 156 -10.17 -0.79 16.82
N VAL A 157 -9.63 -0.97 15.62
CA VAL A 157 -9.17 0.11 14.74
C VAL A 157 -10.23 0.29 13.65
N GLU A 158 -10.84 1.46 13.59
CA GLU A 158 -11.90 1.77 12.64
C GLU A 158 -11.36 2.64 11.50
N ARG A 159 -11.37 2.10 10.28
CA ARG A 159 -10.83 2.77 9.08
C ARG A 159 -11.89 3.16 8.05
N ASN A 160 -13.14 2.72 8.24
CA ASN A 160 -14.17 2.84 7.22
C ASN A 160 -14.46 4.30 6.88
N GLY A 161 -14.34 4.66 5.61
CA GLY A 161 -14.58 6.01 5.11
C GLY A 161 -13.48 7.02 5.41
N GLN A 162 -12.37 6.63 6.05
CA GLN A 162 -11.24 7.54 6.27
C GLN A 162 -10.44 7.71 4.96
N LEU A 163 -10.34 8.95 4.49
CA LEU A 163 -9.65 9.28 3.24
C LEU A 163 -8.15 9.01 3.32
N ARG A 164 -7.56 8.66 2.18
CA ARG A 164 -6.12 8.44 2.01
C ARG A 164 -5.58 9.27 0.86
N GLN A 165 -4.32 9.64 0.96
CA GLN A 165 -3.59 10.24 -0.14
C GLN A 165 -2.95 9.11 -0.96
N CYS A 166 -3.63 8.72 -2.03
CA CYS A 166 -3.17 7.68 -2.95
C CYS A 166 -2.65 8.30 -4.25
N LYS A 167 -1.81 7.56 -4.96
CA LYS A 167 -1.61 7.81 -6.40
C LYS A 167 -2.86 7.40 -7.16
N ASP A 168 -3.15 8.09 -8.25
CA ASP A 168 -4.28 7.77 -9.11
C ASP A 168 -4.05 6.43 -9.84
N TRP A 169 -4.91 5.46 -9.55
CA TRP A 169 -4.84 4.12 -10.15
C TRP A 169 -5.21 4.13 -11.63
N GLU A 170 -6.19 4.94 -12.05
CA GLU A 170 -6.59 5.02 -13.45
C GLU A 170 -5.50 5.69 -14.30
N ALA A 171 -4.78 6.65 -13.73
CA ALA A 171 -3.61 7.22 -14.37
C ALA A 171 -2.49 6.17 -14.55
N LEU A 172 -2.22 5.35 -13.53
CA LEU A 172 -1.25 4.26 -13.63
C LEU A 172 -1.68 3.20 -14.65
N ARG A 173 -2.96 2.82 -14.65
CA ARG A 173 -3.53 1.89 -15.62
C ARG A 173 -3.40 2.40 -17.04
N SER A 174 -3.76 3.67 -17.27
CA SER A 174 -3.66 4.31 -18.59
C SER A 174 -2.22 4.28 -19.09
N TYR A 175 -1.26 4.61 -18.23
CA TYR A 175 0.16 4.50 -18.55
C TYR A 175 0.57 3.06 -18.90
N ALA A 176 0.14 2.07 -18.11
CA ALA A 176 0.44 0.66 -18.39
C ALA A 176 -0.16 0.18 -19.72
N SER A 177 -1.36 0.62 -20.07
CA SER A 177 -2.00 0.30 -21.34
C SER A 177 -1.32 0.97 -22.54
N GLU A 178 -0.93 2.25 -22.41
CA GLU A 178 -0.24 3.00 -23.47
C GLU A 178 1.12 2.37 -23.83
N TYR A 179 1.85 1.89 -22.82
CA TYR A 179 3.19 1.31 -22.97
C TYR A 179 3.22 -0.20 -22.76
N SER A 180 2.12 -0.91 -23.05
CA SER A 180 2.03 -2.34 -22.80
C SER A 180 3.05 -3.13 -23.63
N ALA A 181 3.73 -4.08 -22.98
CA ALA A 181 4.58 -5.05 -23.66
C ALA A 181 3.78 -6.22 -24.28
N CYS A 182 2.45 -6.23 -24.12
CA CYS A 182 1.57 -7.32 -24.54
C CYS A 182 2.07 -8.69 -24.07
N TYR A 183 2.24 -8.83 -22.76
CA TYR A 183 2.86 -9.98 -22.11
C TYR A 183 1.83 -10.88 -21.41
N THR A 184 1.95 -12.21 -21.57
CA THR A 184 1.13 -13.20 -20.85
C THR A 184 1.95 -13.98 -19.81
N PRO A 185 1.32 -14.46 -18.72
CA PRO A 185 2.01 -15.24 -17.68
C PRO A 185 2.79 -16.44 -18.23
N LEU A 186 3.87 -16.81 -17.55
CA LEU A 186 4.69 -17.96 -17.91
C LEU A 186 3.86 -19.25 -17.87
N VAL A 187 3.98 -20.04 -18.93
CA VAL A 187 3.34 -21.35 -19.07
C VAL A 187 4.45 -22.36 -19.35
N GLU A 188 4.45 -23.46 -18.61
CA GLU A 188 5.46 -24.51 -18.76
C GLU A 188 5.47 -25.04 -20.20
N GLY A 189 6.66 -25.16 -20.79
CA GLY A 189 6.85 -25.61 -22.18
C GLY A 189 6.96 -24.49 -23.22
N ASN A 190 6.66 -23.24 -22.88
CA ASN A 190 6.83 -22.10 -23.77
C ASN A 190 8.23 -21.47 -23.66
N THR A 191 8.67 -20.80 -24.73
CA THR A 191 9.84 -19.92 -24.71
C THR A 191 9.47 -18.54 -24.21
N ALA A 192 10.45 -17.76 -23.75
CA ALA A 192 10.23 -16.38 -23.33
C ALA A 192 9.56 -15.51 -24.41
N ALA A 193 9.87 -15.75 -25.69
CA ALA A 193 9.30 -15.00 -26.81
C ALA A 193 7.80 -15.27 -27.00
N ASP A 194 7.34 -16.48 -26.69
CA ASP A 194 5.93 -16.89 -26.86
C ASP A 194 4.97 -16.14 -25.93
N HIS A 195 5.51 -15.47 -24.91
CA HIS A 195 4.74 -14.67 -23.97
C HIS A 195 4.45 -13.25 -24.47
N PHE A 196 5.12 -12.77 -25.53
CA PHE A 196 4.94 -11.42 -26.06
C PHE A 196 3.99 -11.38 -27.26
N GLY A 197 3.35 -10.21 -27.47
CA GLY A 197 2.41 -9.97 -28.58
C GLY A 197 0.95 -10.30 -28.27
N ASN A 198 0.66 -10.75 -27.04
CA ASN A 198 -0.68 -11.08 -26.57
C ASN A 198 -1.11 -10.06 -25.51
N CYS A 199 -1.86 -9.04 -25.92
CA CYS A 199 -2.25 -7.94 -25.02
C CYS A 199 -3.47 -8.33 -24.18
N ASP A 200 -3.49 -7.89 -22.92
CA ASP A 200 -4.67 -7.91 -22.08
C ASP A 200 -5.65 -6.77 -22.44
N ASN A 201 -6.84 -6.79 -21.81
CA ASN A 201 -7.85 -5.73 -21.91
C ASN A 201 -7.90 -4.87 -20.64
N GLY A 202 -6.80 -4.78 -19.89
CA GLY A 202 -6.69 -4.08 -18.61
C GLY A 202 -6.31 -5.01 -17.44
N ASP A 203 -6.15 -4.39 -16.26
CA ASP A 203 -5.64 -5.04 -15.04
C ASP A 203 -6.70 -5.80 -14.22
N GLY A 204 -7.98 -5.71 -14.59
CA GLY A 204 -9.10 -6.35 -13.88
C GLY A 204 -9.42 -5.79 -12.50
N ILE A 205 -8.76 -4.72 -12.04
CA ILE A 205 -9.00 -4.10 -10.74
C ILE A 205 -10.23 -3.20 -10.83
N VAL A 206 -11.23 -3.46 -10.00
CA VAL A 206 -12.42 -2.59 -9.93
C VAL A 206 -12.07 -1.35 -9.12
N ALA A 207 -12.33 -0.16 -9.68
CA ALA A 207 -12.10 1.11 -9.01
C ALA A 207 -12.78 1.13 -7.63
N MET A 208 -12.12 1.72 -6.63
CA MET A 208 -12.70 1.89 -5.31
C MET A 208 -13.89 2.84 -5.39
N VAL A 209 -15.09 2.28 -5.53
CA VAL A 209 -16.33 3.06 -5.44
C VAL A 209 -16.50 3.51 -3.99
N SER A 210 -16.83 4.78 -3.78
CA SER A 210 -17.23 5.27 -2.47
C SER A 210 -18.44 4.45 -2.00
N GLN A 211 -18.28 3.68 -0.92
CA GLN A 211 -19.42 3.05 -0.29
C GLN A 211 -20.35 4.16 0.23
N PRO A 212 -21.68 4.05 0.07
CA PRO A 212 -22.61 5.02 0.64
C PRO A 212 -22.36 5.10 2.16
N LYS A 213 -22.30 6.33 2.69
CA LYS A 213 -22.21 6.56 4.14
C LYS A 213 -23.34 5.76 4.81
N PRO A 214 -23.08 4.95 5.85
CA PRO A 214 -24.15 4.35 6.62
C PRO A 214 -25.03 5.48 7.18
N ASP A 215 -26.35 5.35 6.99
CA ASP A 215 -27.31 6.29 7.56
C ASP A 215 -27.13 6.33 9.08
N LYS A 216 -27.05 7.55 9.62
CA LYS A 216 -26.90 7.82 11.06
C LYS A 216 -28.13 7.40 11.85
#